data_AF-A0AAN9D506-F1
#
_entry.id   AF-A0AAN9D506-F1
#
_cell.length_a   1.000
_cell.length_b   1.000
_cell.length_c   1.000
_cell.angle_alpha   90.00
_cell.angle_beta   90.00
_cell.angle_gamma   90.00
#
_symmetry.space_group_name_H-M   'P 1'
#
loop_
_entity.id
_entity.type
_entity.pdbx_description
1 polymer ?
#
loop_
_entity_poly.entity_id
_entity_poly.type
_entity_poly.pdbx_seq_one_letter_code
_entity_poly.pdbx_strand_id
1 'polypeptide(L)'
;MAVVDQAANPKKSLETFLSYFQRRRRLIVITAPDEQNHMYSEQRDEYLEQVCDMALRKISIISIFGSLTNSTMKIEHYQTEQDKPLRGLPDSDLINQDLITAFRKHFGMIYNDFNMLLTDFDMEVKQRYEVPIVMQAVFDYIDTLSTRIKEMEQQRKLAVMCKKEDKSRSLEDFLSRFRWRRRLFVISTPNDEEWAYQQQLHVINSQACNLGLRHISVLKITGKTLDDMSGVLELYPINGSVSVDREDLSASLVQDIRNYFQISHEYFSMLLVGKDGNVKSWYPSPMWSMSIIYELVDSMQLRRQEMAIQQSLGMRCPDDDYSHHDGYHEGYHRGYGY
;
A
#
# COMPACT_ATOMS: atom_id res chain seq x y z
N MET A 1 36.08 -55.10 3.45
CA MET A 1 35.24 -54.52 4.51
C MET A 1 34.34 -53.49 3.85
N ALA A 2 33.06 -53.82 3.68
CA ALA A 2 32.08 -52.88 3.16
C ALA A 2 31.80 -51.84 4.25
N VAL A 3 32.03 -50.56 3.93
CA VAL A 3 31.54 -49.45 4.74
C VAL A 3 30.02 -49.44 4.55
N VAL A 4 29.32 -49.89 5.58
CA VAL A 4 27.86 -49.82 5.64
C VAL A 4 27.51 -48.33 5.74
N ASP A 5 26.90 -47.79 4.68
CA ASP A 5 26.22 -46.51 4.71
C ASP A 5 25.19 -46.55 5.84
N GLN A 6 25.46 -45.83 6.92
CA GLN A 6 24.48 -45.62 7.99
C GLN A 6 23.37 -44.74 7.42
N ALA A 7 22.24 -45.34 7.08
CA ALA A 7 21.00 -44.61 6.85
C ALA A 7 20.77 -43.65 8.02
N ALA A 8 20.80 -42.35 7.74
CA ALA A 8 20.69 -41.31 8.75
C ALA A 8 19.36 -41.48 9.52
N ASN A 9 19.43 -41.62 10.85
CA ASN A 9 18.25 -41.77 11.69
C ASN A 9 17.38 -40.49 11.59
N PRO A 10 16.15 -40.54 11.03
CA PRO A 10 15.32 -39.37 10.78
C PRO A 10 14.99 -38.59 12.06
N LYS A 11 14.87 -39.27 13.21
CA LYS A 11 14.63 -38.62 14.50
C LYS A 11 15.81 -37.75 14.93
N LYS A 12 17.03 -38.27 14.76
CA LYS A 12 18.27 -37.53 15.11
C LYS A 12 18.49 -36.35 14.17
N SER A 13 18.16 -36.52 12.88
CA SER A 13 18.16 -35.43 11.90
C SER A 13 17.16 -34.33 12.26
N LEU A 14 15.93 -34.70 12.64
CA LEU A 14 14.91 -33.75 13.10
C LEU A 14 15.32 -33.00 14.37
N GLU A 15 15.85 -33.68 15.38
CA GLU A 15 16.35 -33.04 16.60
C GLU A 15 17.45 -32.02 16.31
N THR A 16 18.36 -32.39 15.41
CA THR A 16 19.43 -31.49 14.94
C THR A 16 18.83 -30.29 14.23
N PHE A 17 17.85 -30.50 13.34
CA PHE A 17 17.15 -29.44 12.63
C PHE A 17 16.43 -28.45 13.57
N LEU A 18 15.64 -28.96 14.53
CA LEU A 18 14.93 -28.10 15.49
C LEU A 18 15.89 -27.33 16.40
N SER A 19 17.06 -27.89 16.72
CA SER A 19 18.08 -27.23 17.55
C SER A 19 18.63 -25.92 16.95
N TYR A 20 18.53 -25.72 15.62
CA TYR A 20 18.92 -24.46 14.98
C TYR A 20 18.02 -23.30 15.41
N PHE A 21 16.77 -23.58 15.77
CA PHE A 21 15.77 -22.58 16.16
C PHE A 21 15.58 -22.51 17.66
N GLN A 22 15.72 -23.64 18.35
CA GLN A 22 15.51 -23.76 19.79
C GLN A 22 16.34 -22.72 20.56
N ARG A 23 15.70 -22.05 21.53
CA ARG A 23 16.24 -20.93 22.33
C ARG A 23 16.63 -19.67 21.54
N ARG A 24 16.45 -19.65 20.22
CA ARG A 24 16.84 -18.54 19.36
C ARG A 24 15.65 -17.85 18.72
N ARG A 25 14.70 -18.64 18.21
CA ARG A 25 13.60 -18.16 17.37
C ARG A 25 12.30 -18.90 17.68
N ARG A 26 11.19 -18.19 17.49
CA ARG A 26 9.84 -18.78 17.47
C ARG A 26 9.56 -19.25 16.05
N LEU A 27 8.84 -20.34 15.89
CA LEU A 27 8.44 -20.83 14.57
C LEU A 27 6.96 -20.55 14.35
N ILE A 28 6.66 -19.98 13.20
CA ILE A 28 5.35 -20.14 12.58
C ILE A 28 5.54 -21.17 11.48
N VAL A 29 4.84 -22.30 11.57
CA VAL A 29 4.90 -23.35 10.56
C VAL A 29 3.59 -23.33 9.79
N ILE A 30 3.67 -23.22 8.47
CA ILE A 30 2.52 -23.22 7.58
C ILE A 30 2.63 -24.42 6.64
N THR A 31 1.60 -25.24 6.55
CA THR A 31 1.44 -26.22 5.46
C THR A 31 0.40 -25.72 4.48
N ALA A 32 0.57 -26.03 3.19
CA ALA A 32 -0.45 -25.84 2.17
C ALA A 32 -0.26 -26.85 1.02
N PRO A 33 -1.27 -27.11 0.18
CA PRO A 33 -1.11 -27.95 -1.00
C PRO A 33 -0.06 -27.46 -1.99
N ASP A 34 0.02 -26.15 -2.20
CA ASP A 34 0.93 -25.49 -3.14
C ASP A 34 1.06 -23.98 -2.81
N GLU A 35 1.97 -23.29 -3.49
CA GLU A 35 2.27 -21.86 -3.26
C GLU A 35 1.16 -20.90 -3.72
N GLN A 36 0.25 -21.36 -4.59
CA GLN A 36 -0.88 -20.60 -5.12
C GLN A 36 -2.17 -20.86 -4.32
N ASN A 37 -2.10 -21.65 -3.25
CA ASN A 37 -3.23 -21.90 -2.38
C ASN A 37 -3.72 -20.57 -1.77
N HIS A 38 -5.00 -20.24 -1.97
CA HIS A 38 -5.58 -18.97 -1.55
C HIS A 38 -5.34 -18.63 -0.08
N MET A 39 -5.52 -19.60 0.83
CA MET A 39 -5.33 -19.38 2.27
C MET A 39 -3.85 -19.12 2.60
N TYR A 40 -2.93 -19.79 1.91
CA TYR A 40 -1.51 -19.49 2.03
C TYR A 40 -1.17 -18.09 1.52
N SER A 41 -1.68 -17.70 0.33
CA SER A 41 -1.44 -16.38 -0.24
C SER A 41 -1.98 -15.27 0.66
N GLU A 42 -3.20 -15.41 1.17
CA GLU A 42 -3.81 -14.48 2.13
C GLU A 42 -2.98 -14.35 3.41
N GLN A 43 -2.57 -15.48 4.01
CA GLN A 43 -1.73 -15.46 5.21
C GLN A 43 -0.36 -14.84 4.95
N ARG A 44 0.21 -15.07 3.76
CA ARG A 44 1.50 -14.52 3.33
C ARG A 44 1.44 -13.01 3.20
N ASP A 45 0.45 -12.51 2.49
CA ASP A 45 0.30 -11.08 2.25
C ASP A 45 0.07 -10.35 3.59
N GLU A 46 -0.71 -10.93 4.51
CA GLU A 46 -0.91 -10.42 5.87
C GLU A 46 0.39 -10.33 6.69
N TYR A 47 1.24 -11.38 6.70
CA TYR A 47 2.48 -11.33 7.50
C TYR A 47 3.56 -10.45 6.86
N LEU A 48 3.56 -10.28 5.53
CA LEU A 48 4.49 -9.42 4.83
C LEU A 48 4.26 -7.94 5.15
N GLU A 49 3.05 -7.55 5.56
CA GLU A 49 2.78 -6.20 6.08
C GLU A 49 3.42 -5.95 7.46
N GLN A 50 3.85 -7.00 8.17
CA GLN A 50 4.23 -6.95 9.58
C GLN A 50 5.70 -7.37 9.84
N VAL A 51 6.56 -7.26 8.81
CA VAL A 51 7.97 -7.72 8.84
C VAL A 51 8.75 -7.22 10.07
N CYS A 52 8.62 -5.95 10.41
CA CYS A 52 9.32 -5.39 11.57
C CYS A 52 8.83 -6.03 12.88
N ASP A 53 7.52 -6.14 13.06
CA ASP A 53 6.91 -6.71 14.26
C ASP A 53 7.25 -8.21 14.43
N MET A 54 7.40 -8.92 13.31
CA MET A 54 7.93 -10.29 13.28
C MET A 54 9.39 -10.36 13.69
N ALA A 55 10.22 -9.43 13.19
CA ALA A 55 11.64 -9.36 13.51
C ALA A 55 11.87 -9.10 15.01
N LEU A 56 11.13 -8.16 15.60
CA LEU A 56 11.21 -7.88 17.06
C LEU A 56 10.81 -9.07 17.93
N ARG A 57 9.98 -9.97 17.42
CA ARG A 57 9.53 -11.19 18.10
C ARG A 57 10.37 -12.42 17.74
N LYS A 58 11.43 -12.24 16.94
CA LYS A 58 12.37 -13.27 16.48
C LYS A 58 11.66 -14.46 15.83
N ILE A 59 10.71 -14.17 14.93
CA ILE A 59 9.90 -15.19 14.26
C ILE A 59 10.60 -15.69 13.00
N SER A 60 10.69 -17.00 12.82
CA SER A 60 10.92 -17.61 11.50
C SER A 60 9.63 -18.22 10.99
N ILE A 61 9.39 -18.12 9.69
CA ILE A 61 8.33 -18.88 9.03
C ILE A 61 8.96 -20.10 8.35
N ILE A 62 8.33 -21.26 8.53
CA ILE A 62 8.63 -22.48 7.78
C ILE A 62 7.37 -22.84 6.99
N SER A 63 7.43 -22.68 5.67
CA SER A 63 6.33 -23.00 4.76
C SER A 63 6.61 -24.34 4.09
N ILE A 64 5.65 -25.27 4.17
CA ILE A 64 5.76 -26.60 3.58
C ILE A 64 4.63 -26.80 2.57
N PHE A 65 4.99 -27.03 1.31
CA PHE A 65 4.03 -27.21 0.23
C PHE A 65 3.96 -28.66 -0.21
N GLY A 66 2.76 -29.16 -0.45
CA GLY A 66 2.52 -30.49 -0.99
C GLY A 66 2.21 -31.55 0.05
N SER A 67 2.05 -32.78 -0.45
CA SER A 67 1.64 -33.96 0.32
C SER A 67 2.73 -34.43 1.29
N LEU A 68 2.36 -35.22 2.30
CA LEU A 68 3.28 -35.73 3.32
C LEU A 68 4.53 -36.43 2.77
N THR A 69 4.44 -37.10 1.62
CA THR A 69 5.55 -37.87 1.00
C THR A 69 6.25 -37.14 -0.14
N ASN A 70 5.71 -36.01 -0.57
CA ASN A 70 6.28 -35.18 -1.63
C ASN A 70 5.97 -33.73 -1.29
N SER A 71 6.86 -33.14 -0.49
CA SER A 71 6.73 -31.78 0.02
C SER A 71 7.99 -30.98 -0.26
N THR A 72 7.86 -29.67 -0.48
CA THR A 72 8.99 -28.74 -0.45
C THR A 72 8.92 -27.90 0.81
N MET A 73 10.07 -27.51 1.36
CA MET A 73 10.15 -26.66 2.55
C MET A 73 10.88 -25.36 2.20
N LYS A 74 10.30 -24.22 2.59
CA LYS A 74 10.92 -22.89 2.55
C LYS A 74 11.02 -22.34 3.96
N ILE A 75 12.11 -21.62 4.24
CA ILE A 75 12.36 -21.02 5.54
C ILE A 75 12.68 -19.54 5.35
N GLU A 76 11.93 -18.70 6.05
CA GLU A 76 12.09 -17.25 6.03
C GLU A 76 12.43 -16.75 7.43
N HIS A 77 13.51 -15.98 7.54
CA HIS A 77 13.95 -15.40 8.80
C HIS A 77 13.73 -13.90 8.80
N TYR A 78 12.86 -13.41 9.68
CA TYR A 78 12.64 -11.98 9.85
C TYR A 78 13.59 -11.44 10.91
N GLN A 79 14.52 -10.59 10.51
CA GLN A 79 15.59 -10.07 11.36
C GLN A 79 15.61 -8.55 11.30
N THR A 80 16.02 -7.90 12.39
CA THR A 80 16.30 -6.47 12.39
C THR A 80 17.68 -6.20 11.77
N GLU A 81 17.93 -4.99 11.30
CA GLU A 81 19.24 -4.61 10.72
C GLU A 81 20.42 -4.79 11.69
N GLN A 82 20.14 -4.81 12.99
CA GLN A 82 21.13 -4.95 14.05
C GLN A 82 21.39 -6.41 14.43
N ASP A 83 20.55 -7.34 13.96
CA ASP A 83 20.72 -8.75 14.25
C ASP A 83 21.85 -9.34 13.44
N LYS A 84 22.60 -10.26 14.06
CA LYS A 84 23.58 -11.05 13.32
C LYS A 84 22.85 -11.92 12.30
N PRO A 85 23.29 -11.95 11.03
CA PRO A 85 22.69 -12.83 10.04
C PRO A 85 22.78 -14.28 10.53
N LEU A 86 21.65 -14.99 10.49
CA LEU A 86 21.60 -16.40 10.85
C LEU A 86 22.45 -17.19 9.86
N ARG A 87 23.15 -18.22 10.34
CA ARG A 87 23.77 -19.18 9.42
C ARG A 87 22.66 -19.88 8.65
N GLY A 88 22.74 -19.80 7.32
CA GLY A 88 21.83 -20.54 6.44
C GLY A 88 21.89 -22.03 6.77
N LEU A 89 20.71 -22.66 6.77
CA LEU A 89 20.62 -24.11 6.77
C LEU A 89 21.12 -24.63 5.41
N PRO A 90 21.72 -25.83 5.36
CA PRO A 90 22.12 -26.43 4.09
C PRO A 90 20.90 -26.62 3.18
N ASP A 91 21.00 -26.26 1.90
CA ASP A 91 19.92 -26.48 0.93
C ASP A 91 19.52 -27.97 0.83
N SER A 92 20.44 -28.89 1.15
CA SER A 92 20.19 -30.33 1.22
C SER A 92 19.13 -30.71 2.25
N ASP A 93 19.02 -29.96 3.35
CA ASP A 93 18.05 -30.24 4.42
C ASP A 93 16.65 -29.73 4.05
N LEU A 94 16.56 -28.67 3.23
CA LEU A 94 15.29 -28.09 2.76
C LEU A 94 14.56 -28.97 1.73
N ILE A 95 15.27 -29.90 1.10
CA ILE A 95 14.75 -30.80 0.05
C ILE A 95 14.64 -32.24 0.58
N ASN A 96 15.17 -32.53 1.77
CA ASN A 96 15.16 -33.87 2.36
C ASN A 96 13.75 -34.31 2.79
N GLN A 97 13.14 -35.20 2.00
CA GLN A 97 11.78 -35.69 2.26
C GLN A 97 11.62 -36.42 3.59
N ASP A 98 12.64 -37.18 4.04
CA ASP A 98 12.57 -37.89 5.31
C ASP A 98 12.53 -36.92 6.49
N LEU A 99 13.31 -35.84 6.41
CA LEU A 99 13.30 -34.76 7.39
C LEU A 99 11.98 -34.01 7.38
N ILE A 100 11.48 -33.59 6.21
CA ILE A 100 10.20 -32.87 6.08
C ILE A 100 9.05 -33.72 6.61
N THR A 101 9.03 -35.01 6.27
CA THR A 101 8.02 -35.96 6.77
C THR A 101 8.10 -36.12 8.29
N ALA A 102 9.30 -36.27 8.85
CA ALA A 102 9.50 -36.37 10.29
C ALA A 102 9.07 -35.08 11.01
N PHE A 103 9.37 -33.92 10.43
CA PHE A 103 9.00 -32.60 10.94
C PHE A 103 7.48 -32.42 10.96
N ARG A 104 6.78 -32.73 9.84
CA ARG A 104 5.31 -32.69 9.77
C ARG A 104 4.68 -33.61 10.79
N LYS A 105 5.19 -34.84 10.94
CA LYS A 105 4.72 -35.81 11.95
C LYS A 105 4.92 -35.30 13.38
N HIS A 106 6.06 -34.69 13.67
CA HIS A 106 6.35 -34.14 14.99
C HIS A 106 5.33 -33.07 15.41
N PHE A 107 4.94 -32.21 14.48
CA PHE A 107 3.93 -31.17 14.73
C PHE A 107 2.48 -31.60 14.45
N GLY A 108 2.25 -32.84 14.01
CA GLY A 108 0.91 -33.35 13.69
C GLY A 108 0.30 -32.80 12.40
N MET A 109 1.09 -32.18 11.52
CA MET A 109 0.63 -31.56 10.26
C MET A 109 0.67 -32.57 9.09
N ILE A 110 -0.07 -33.66 9.24
CA ILE A 110 0.00 -34.82 8.32
C ILE A 110 -0.91 -34.70 7.09
N TYR A 111 -1.88 -33.79 7.12
CA TYR A 111 -2.83 -33.58 6.04
C TYR A 111 -2.29 -32.59 4.99
N ASN A 112 -2.80 -32.71 3.76
CA ASN A 112 -2.42 -31.84 2.65
C ASN A 112 -3.40 -30.67 2.52
N ASP A 113 -3.49 -29.87 3.57
CA ASP A 113 -4.36 -28.71 3.69
C ASP A 113 -3.62 -27.52 4.30
N PHE A 114 -4.29 -26.37 4.29
CA PHE A 114 -3.79 -25.20 5.00
C PHE A 114 -3.84 -25.47 6.50
N ASN A 115 -2.69 -25.35 7.15
CA ASN A 115 -2.61 -25.40 8.60
C ASN A 115 -1.46 -24.52 9.05
N MET A 116 -1.68 -23.70 10.07
CA MET A 116 -0.65 -22.87 10.66
C MET A 116 -0.53 -23.15 12.15
N LEU A 117 0.70 -23.20 12.66
CA LEU A 117 0.95 -23.28 14.10
C LEU A 117 2.02 -22.30 14.52
N LEU A 118 1.98 -21.92 15.79
CA LEU A 118 2.96 -21.09 16.47
C LEU A 118 3.66 -21.92 17.55
N THR A 119 4.99 -21.85 17.59
CA THR A 119 5.82 -22.34 18.70
C THR A 119 6.48 -21.21 19.46
N ASP A 120 6.92 -21.48 20.69
CA ASP A 120 7.85 -20.60 21.41
C ASP A 120 9.29 -21.12 21.30
N PHE A 121 10.25 -20.48 21.99
CA PHE A 121 11.66 -20.87 21.99
C PHE A 121 11.95 -22.31 22.45
N ASP A 122 11.02 -22.95 23.16
CA ASP A 122 11.10 -24.34 23.58
C ASP A 122 10.74 -25.33 22.46
N MET A 123 10.28 -24.84 21.30
CA MET A 123 9.70 -25.60 20.17
C MET A 123 8.36 -26.27 20.49
N GLU A 124 7.78 -25.99 21.65
CA GLU A 124 6.44 -26.49 21.99
C GLU A 124 5.37 -25.67 21.27
N VAL A 125 4.34 -26.35 20.77
CA VAL A 125 3.22 -25.71 20.08
C VAL A 125 2.40 -24.92 21.10
N LYS A 126 2.18 -23.65 20.81
CA LYS A 126 1.39 -22.74 21.65
C LYS A 126 -0.01 -22.48 21.09
N GLN A 127 -0.12 -22.36 19.77
CA GLN A 127 -1.41 -22.12 19.10
C GLN A 127 -1.45 -22.79 17.72
N ARG A 128 -2.65 -23.17 17.28
CA ARG A 128 -2.94 -23.71 15.94
C ARG A 128 -4.05 -22.90 15.28
N TYR A 129 -4.00 -22.82 13.97
CA TYR A 129 -4.94 -22.10 13.11
C TYR A 129 -5.20 -22.94 11.86
N GLU A 130 -6.46 -23.25 11.62
CA GLU A 130 -6.90 -24.02 10.44
C GLU A 130 -7.32 -23.11 9.28
N VAL A 131 -7.30 -21.79 9.51
CA VAL A 131 -7.65 -20.74 8.55
C VAL A 131 -6.65 -19.58 8.69
N PRO A 132 -6.51 -18.70 7.68
CA PRO A 132 -5.72 -17.49 7.78
C PRO A 132 -6.14 -16.65 8.99
N ILE A 133 -5.16 -16.01 9.62
CA ILE A 133 -5.36 -15.22 10.83
C ILE A 133 -4.60 -13.90 10.73
N VAL A 134 -5.25 -12.84 11.22
CA VAL A 134 -4.64 -11.53 11.37
C VAL A 134 -3.42 -11.62 12.29
N MET A 135 -2.29 -11.12 11.82
CA MET A 135 -1.01 -11.32 12.52
C MET A 135 -0.95 -10.56 13.85
N GLN A 136 -1.73 -9.48 13.98
CA GLN A 136 -1.89 -8.78 15.25
C GLN A 136 -2.37 -9.72 16.37
N ALA A 137 -3.31 -10.63 16.11
CA ALA A 137 -3.78 -11.58 17.10
C ALA A 137 -2.69 -12.58 17.52
N VAL A 138 -1.86 -13.00 16.57
CA VAL A 138 -0.69 -13.86 16.83
C VAL A 138 0.32 -13.13 17.71
N PHE A 139 0.59 -11.85 17.42
CA PHE A 139 1.52 -11.02 18.20
C PHE A 139 1.02 -10.74 19.60
N ASP A 140 -0.26 -10.41 19.75
CA ASP A 140 -0.89 -10.18 21.05
C ASP A 140 -0.74 -11.42 21.94
N TYR A 141 -0.96 -12.61 21.38
CA TYR A 141 -0.73 -13.87 22.08
C TYR A 141 0.76 -14.07 22.44
N ILE A 142 1.68 -13.87 21.50
CA ILE A 142 3.13 -13.97 21.76
C ILE A 142 3.55 -13.02 22.88
N ASP A 143 3.02 -11.80 22.92
CA ASP A 143 3.32 -10.79 23.93
C ASP A 143 2.82 -11.14 25.33
N THR A 144 1.94 -12.15 25.47
CA THR A 144 1.59 -12.74 26.77
C THR A 144 2.60 -13.78 27.26
N LEU A 145 3.50 -14.29 26.41
CA LEU A 145 4.43 -15.35 26.77
C LEU A 145 5.52 -14.84 27.73
N SER A 146 5.85 -15.64 28.75
CA SER A 146 6.87 -15.28 29.75
C SER A 146 8.26 -15.05 29.14
N THR A 147 8.59 -15.77 28.07
CA THR A 147 9.82 -15.57 27.28
C THR A 147 9.82 -14.21 26.59
N ARG A 148 8.68 -13.78 26.05
CA ARG A 148 8.51 -12.52 25.33
C ARG A 148 8.54 -11.31 26.25
N ILE A 149 7.95 -11.40 27.44
CA ILE A 149 7.96 -10.32 28.45
C ILE A 149 9.41 -9.88 28.76
N LYS A 150 10.34 -10.83 28.93
CA LYS A 150 11.77 -10.54 29.17
C LYS A 150 12.42 -9.79 28.00
N GLU A 151 12.05 -10.14 26.77
CA GLU A 151 12.55 -9.47 25.57
C GLU A 151 12.01 -8.03 25.48
N MET A 152 10.73 -7.82 25.79
CA MET A 152 10.11 -6.49 25.81
C MET A 152 10.79 -5.57 26.83
N GLU A 153 11.13 -6.06 28.02
CA GLU A 153 11.88 -5.29 29.02
C GLU A 153 13.25 -4.85 28.50
N GLN A 154 13.95 -5.72 27.78
CA GLN A 154 15.24 -5.39 27.17
C GLN A 154 15.08 -4.39 26.02
N GLN A 155 14.08 -4.56 25.17
CA GLN A 155 13.76 -3.66 24.06
C GLN A 155 13.40 -2.25 24.56
N ARG A 156 12.62 -2.15 25.65
CA ARG A 156 12.30 -0.86 26.30
C ARG A 156 13.54 -0.13 26.78
N LYS A 157 14.51 -0.83 27.38
CA LYS A 157 15.79 -0.23 27.81
C LYS A 157 16.62 0.28 26.64
N LEU A 158 16.56 -0.40 25.50
CA LEU A 158 17.31 -0.06 24.29
C LEU A 158 16.53 0.87 23.34
N ALA A 159 15.32 1.28 23.71
CA ALA A 159 14.39 2.04 22.86
C ALA A 159 14.16 1.41 21.47
N VAL A 160 14.25 0.08 21.38
CA VAL A 160 14.05 -0.68 20.14
C VAL A 160 12.55 -0.90 19.97
N MET A 161 11.96 -0.18 19.03
CA MET A 161 10.58 -0.35 18.62
C MET A 161 10.49 -0.29 17.10
N CYS A 162 9.53 -1.01 16.55
CA CYS A 162 9.14 -0.78 15.17
C CYS A 162 8.60 0.63 15.10
N LYS A 163 9.24 1.47 14.29
CA LYS A 163 8.57 2.65 13.80
C LYS A 163 7.46 2.10 12.93
N LYS A 164 6.21 2.12 13.44
CA LYS A 164 5.07 2.03 12.55
C LYS A 164 5.27 3.18 11.57
N GLU A 165 5.49 2.89 10.28
CA GLU A 165 4.88 3.75 9.28
C GLU A 165 3.39 3.64 9.60
N ASP A 166 2.91 4.55 10.43
CA ASP A 166 1.49 4.67 10.70
C ASP A 166 0.88 4.97 9.33
N LYS A 167 0.31 3.97 8.64
CA LYS A 167 -0.41 4.17 7.37
C LYS A 167 -1.42 5.33 7.51
N SER A 168 -2.04 5.43 8.69
CA SER A 168 -2.86 6.58 9.09
C SER A 168 -2.10 7.90 9.17
N ARG A 169 -0.86 7.96 9.71
CA ARG A 169 -0.05 9.19 9.70
C ARG A 169 0.54 9.50 8.34
N SER A 170 0.88 8.53 7.49
CA SER A 170 1.36 8.79 6.13
C SER A 170 0.26 9.45 5.29
N LEU A 171 -0.96 8.88 5.35
CA LEU A 171 -2.14 9.47 4.74
C LEU A 171 -2.52 10.81 5.37
N GLU A 172 -2.52 10.91 6.71
CA GLU A 172 -2.83 12.16 7.41
C GLU A 172 -1.80 13.25 7.15
N ASP A 173 -0.50 12.94 7.16
CA ASP A 173 0.58 13.85 6.79
C ASP A 173 0.40 14.33 5.34
N PHE A 174 0.10 13.41 4.42
CA PHE A 174 -0.19 13.76 3.03
C PHE A 174 -1.39 14.71 2.93
N LEU A 175 -2.55 14.35 3.49
CA LEU A 175 -3.79 15.13 3.40
C LEU A 175 -3.69 16.47 4.17
N SER A 176 -2.95 16.51 5.27
CA SER A 176 -2.78 17.71 6.10
C SER A 176 -2.10 18.87 5.35
N ARG A 177 -1.27 18.56 4.33
CA ARG A 177 -0.63 19.55 3.46
C ARG A 177 -1.62 20.42 2.69
N PHE A 178 -2.82 19.88 2.42
CA PHE A 178 -3.88 20.57 1.67
C PHE A 178 -4.88 21.25 2.59
N ARG A 179 -5.16 20.67 3.77
CA ARG A 179 -6.13 21.21 4.71
C ARG A 179 -5.79 22.68 5.05
N TRP A 180 -6.78 23.55 4.90
CA TRP A 180 -6.71 25.01 5.03
C TRP A 180 -5.83 25.75 4.01
N ARG A 181 -5.02 25.05 3.20
CA ARG A 181 -4.06 25.65 2.27
C ARG A 181 -4.53 25.60 0.83
N ARG A 182 -4.92 24.41 0.36
CA ARG A 182 -5.20 24.07 -1.04
C ARG A 182 -6.42 23.14 -1.15
N ARG A 183 -7.11 23.23 -2.28
CA ARG A 183 -8.15 22.29 -2.71
C ARG A 183 -7.47 21.14 -3.44
N LEU A 184 -8.00 19.93 -3.31
CA LEU A 184 -7.44 18.76 -4.00
C LEU A 184 -8.44 18.29 -5.06
N PHE A 185 -8.01 18.26 -6.32
CA PHE A 185 -8.78 17.70 -7.42
C PHE A 185 -8.17 16.34 -7.79
N VAL A 186 -8.88 15.27 -7.47
CA VAL A 186 -8.40 13.91 -7.66
C VAL A 186 -9.00 13.36 -8.95
N ILE A 187 -8.17 12.73 -9.77
CA ILE A 187 -8.52 12.04 -11.02
C ILE A 187 -7.99 10.62 -10.88
N SER A 188 -8.88 9.64 -10.80
CA SER A 188 -8.53 8.23 -10.66
C SER A 188 -9.04 7.44 -11.86
N THR A 189 -8.21 6.52 -12.34
CA THR A 189 -8.53 5.62 -13.45
C THR A 189 -7.91 4.24 -13.18
N PRO A 190 -8.51 3.13 -13.65
CA PRO A 190 -7.89 1.80 -13.58
C PRO A 190 -6.63 1.69 -14.45
N ASN A 191 -6.56 2.39 -15.57
CA ASN A 191 -5.42 2.38 -16.50
C ASN A 191 -5.20 3.77 -17.10
N ASP A 192 -3.97 4.08 -17.47
CA ASP A 192 -3.58 5.37 -18.03
C ASP A 192 -3.99 5.55 -19.50
N GLU A 193 -4.29 4.46 -20.23
CA GLU A 193 -4.78 4.52 -21.61
C GLU A 193 -6.29 4.83 -21.73
N GLU A 194 -7.02 4.87 -20.61
CA GLU A 194 -8.46 5.04 -20.61
C GLU A 194 -8.85 6.39 -21.24
N TRP A 195 -9.76 6.34 -22.23
CA TRP A 195 -10.16 7.54 -22.98
C TRP A 195 -10.62 8.68 -22.07
N ALA A 196 -11.38 8.37 -21.02
CA ALA A 196 -11.86 9.37 -20.07
C ALA A 196 -10.71 10.07 -19.35
N TYR A 197 -9.69 9.32 -18.95
CA TYR A 197 -8.50 9.85 -18.31
C TYR A 197 -7.72 10.76 -19.26
N GLN A 198 -7.44 10.29 -20.47
CA GLN A 198 -6.73 11.06 -21.50
C GLN A 198 -7.46 12.35 -21.86
N GLN A 199 -8.78 12.29 -22.03
CA GLN A 199 -9.62 13.46 -22.29
C GLN A 199 -9.50 14.48 -21.16
N GLN A 200 -9.57 14.05 -19.89
CA GLN A 200 -9.46 14.97 -18.78
C GLN A 200 -8.06 15.58 -18.66
N LEU A 201 -7.00 14.80 -18.90
CA LEU A 201 -5.62 15.32 -18.93
C LEU A 201 -5.45 16.38 -20.00
N HIS A 202 -6.05 16.20 -21.18
CA HIS A 202 -6.03 17.19 -22.25
C HIS A 202 -6.69 18.51 -21.82
N VAL A 203 -7.83 18.44 -21.12
CA VAL A 203 -8.57 19.63 -20.64
C VAL A 203 -7.83 20.39 -19.52
N ILE A 204 -7.03 19.68 -18.73
CA ILE A 204 -6.21 20.28 -17.67
C ILE A 204 -4.91 20.86 -18.24
N ASN A 205 -4.47 20.38 -19.39
CA ASN A 205 -3.31 20.93 -20.07
C ASN A 205 -3.54 22.42 -20.35
N SER A 206 -2.51 23.23 -20.14
CA SER A 206 -2.57 24.70 -20.23
C SER A 206 -3.43 25.42 -19.17
N GLN A 207 -4.08 24.72 -18.22
CA GLN A 207 -4.87 25.35 -17.16
C GLN A 207 -4.06 25.71 -15.90
N ALA A 208 -2.72 25.66 -15.97
CA ALA A 208 -1.84 25.78 -14.81
C ALA A 208 -2.08 27.06 -13.99
N CYS A 209 -2.18 28.21 -14.66
CA CYS A 209 -2.46 29.48 -13.98
C CYS A 209 -3.84 29.47 -13.31
N ASN A 210 -4.89 29.02 -14.01
CA ASN A 210 -6.25 28.98 -13.48
C ASN A 210 -6.40 28.07 -12.26
N LEU A 211 -5.71 26.92 -12.27
CA LEU A 211 -5.62 25.99 -11.14
C LEU A 211 -4.86 26.62 -9.97
N GLY A 212 -3.72 27.26 -10.25
CA GLY A 212 -2.87 27.93 -9.29
C GLY A 212 -3.58 29.05 -8.55
N LEU A 213 -4.20 30.00 -9.26
CA LEU A 213 -4.97 31.09 -8.65
C LEU A 213 -6.16 30.57 -7.84
N ARG A 214 -6.72 29.40 -8.15
CA ARG A 214 -7.80 28.77 -7.36
C ARG A 214 -7.29 27.88 -6.22
N HIS A 215 -5.98 27.87 -5.98
CA HIS A 215 -5.30 27.02 -4.99
C HIS A 215 -5.66 25.54 -5.17
N ILE A 216 -5.79 25.08 -6.41
CA ILE A 216 -6.09 23.69 -6.74
C ILE A 216 -4.79 22.94 -6.94
N SER A 217 -4.66 21.80 -6.27
CA SER A 217 -3.67 20.76 -6.56
C SER A 217 -4.35 19.62 -7.27
N VAL A 218 -3.69 19.00 -8.25
CA VAL A 218 -4.25 17.88 -9.01
C VAL A 218 -3.55 16.60 -8.60
N LEU A 219 -4.30 15.59 -8.17
CA LEU A 219 -3.79 14.26 -7.84
C LEU A 219 -4.28 13.28 -8.90
N LYS A 220 -3.34 12.71 -9.65
CA LYS A 220 -3.59 11.73 -10.70
C LYS A 220 -3.27 10.34 -10.15
N ILE A 221 -4.19 9.39 -10.29
CA ILE A 221 -4.05 8.03 -9.78
C ILE A 221 -4.40 7.03 -10.89
N THR A 222 -3.53 6.05 -11.11
CA THR A 222 -3.69 4.97 -12.10
C THR A 222 -3.48 3.59 -11.45
N GLY A 223 -3.83 2.51 -12.17
CA GLY A 223 -3.63 1.11 -11.74
C GLY A 223 -4.83 0.51 -11.01
N LYS A 224 -4.89 -0.82 -10.94
CA LYS A 224 -5.93 -1.59 -10.23
C LYS A 224 -5.41 -2.36 -9.02
N THR A 225 -4.20 -2.87 -9.09
CA THR A 225 -3.55 -3.69 -8.06
C THR A 225 -2.35 -2.96 -7.46
N LEU A 226 -1.85 -3.40 -6.31
CA LEU A 226 -0.71 -2.73 -5.66
C LEU A 226 0.55 -2.70 -6.54
N ASP A 227 0.72 -3.66 -7.45
CA ASP A 227 1.89 -3.76 -8.33
C ASP A 227 1.86 -2.76 -9.49
N ASP A 228 0.67 -2.33 -9.93
CA ASP A 228 0.49 -1.39 -11.06
C ASP A 228 0.00 0.01 -10.62
N MET A 229 -0.34 0.18 -9.34
CA MET A 229 -0.78 1.46 -8.80
C MET A 229 0.32 2.52 -8.85
N SER A 230 -0.03 3.67 -9.41
CA SER A 230 0.84 4.83 -9.47
C SER A 230 0.05 6.10 -9.19
N GLY A 231 0.72 7.08 -8.59
CA GLY A 231 0.12 8.36 -8.26
C GLY A 231 1.09 9.50 -8.51
N VAL A 232 0.59 10.60 -9.07
CA VAL A 232 1.36 11.83 -9.29
C VAL A 232 0.56 13.02 -8.77
N LEU A 233 1.15 13.75 -7.83
CA LEU A 233 0.62 15.01 -7.34
C LEU A 233 1.26 16.17 -8.11
N GLU A 234 0.42 17.05 -8.64
CA GLU A 234 0.81 18.28 -9.31
C GLU A 234 0.41 19.50 -8.46
N LEU A 235 1.41 20.31 -8.11
CA LEU A 235 1.23 21.55 -7.37
C LEU A 235 1.39 22.75 -8.31
N TYR A 236 0.31 23.52 -8.40
CA TYR A 236 0.26 24.73 -9.22
C TYR A 236 0.62 25.96 -8.38
N PRO A 237 1.46 26.88 -8.88
CA PRO A 237 1.86 28.11 -8.20
C PRO A 237 0.70 29.09 -8.02
N ILE A 238 0.64 29.76 -6.88
CA ILE A 238 -0.42 30.74 -6.57
C ILE A 238 -0.15 32.14 -7.13
N ASN A 239 1.02 32.37 -7.70
CA ASN A 239 1.46 33.66 -8.26
C ASN A 239 1.09 33.83 -9.75
N GLY A 240 0.36 32.87 -10.34
CA GLY A 240 -0.01 32.89 -11.76
C GLY A 240 1.10 32.46 -12.73
N SER A 241 2.21 31.89 -12.24
CA SER A 241 3.22 31.29 -13.10
C SER A 241 2.78 29.93 -13.67
N VAL A 242 3.45 29.49 -14.74
CA VAL A 242 3.11 28.26 -15.49
C VAL A 242 3.94 27.03 -15.03
N SER A 243 4.88 27.22 -14.10
CA SER A 243 5.70 26.13 -13.55
C SER A 243 4.82 25.15 -12.76
N VAL A 244 5.06 23.84 -12.86
CA VAL A 244 4.29 22.83 -12.11
C VAL A 244 5.26 21.92 -11.37
N ASP A 245 5.13 21.84 -10.04
CA ASP A 245 5.91 20.92 -9.23
C ASP A 245 5.21 19.55 -9.21
N ARG A 246 5.98 18.48 -9.41
CA ARG A 246 5.48 17.10 -9.46
C ARG A 246 6.09 16.27 -8.33
N GLU A 247 5.25 15.43 -7.73
CA GLU A 247 5.64 14.51 -6.67
C GLU A 247 5.00 13.15 -6.94
N ASP A 248 5.81 12.10 -6.99
CA ASP A 248 5.35 10.73 -7.15
C ASP A 248 4.91 10.14 -5.80
N LEU A 249 3.85 9.34 -5.82
CA LEU A 249 3.31 8.66 -4.64
C LEU A 249 3.60 7.17 -4.71
N SER A 250 3.79 6.54 -3.54
CA SER A 250 3.88 5.09 -3.45
C SER A 250 2.52 4.43 -3.72
N ALA A 251 2.54 3.20 -4.24
CA ALA A 251 1.34 2.40 -4.46
C ALA A 251 0.50 2.23 -3.17
N SER A 252 1.17 2.07 -2.02
CA SER A 252 0.51 1.98 -0.71
C SER A 252 -0.27 3.24 -0.36
N LEU A 253 0.32 4.43 -0.55
CA LEU A 253 -0.36 5.70 -0.30
C LEU A 253 -1.52 5.93 -1.27
N VAL A 254 -1.36 5.53 -2.54
CA VAL A 254 -2.43 5.56 -3.54
C VAL A 254 -3.63 4.71 -3.12
N GLN A 255 -3.38 3.48 -2.67
CA GLN A 255 -4.41 2.59 -2.14
C GLN A 255 -5.12 3.21 -0.94
N ASP A 256 -4.37 3.77 0.01
CA ASP A 256 -4.91 4.41 1.21
C ASP A 256 -5.79 5.63 0.86
N ILE A 257 -5.39 6.44 -0.14
CA ILE A 257 -6.17 7.58 -0.63
C ILE A 257 -7.48 7.10 -1.27
N ARG A 258 -7.45 6.07 -2.11
CA ARG A 258 -8.67 5.50 -2.71
C ARG A 258 -9.62 4.98 -1.64
N ASN A 259 -9.10 4.25 -0.65
CA ASN A 259 -9.88 3.73 0.46
C ASN A 259 -10.52 4.87 1.30
N TYR A 260 -9.73 5.91 1.62
CA TYR A 260 -10.20 7.05 2.42
C TYR A 260 -11.35 7.80 1.75
N PHE A 261 -11.21 8.11 0.46
CA PHE A 261 -12.24 8.81 -0.30
C PHE A 261 -13.31 7.88 -0.87
N GLN A 262 -13.20 6.55 -0.70
CA GLN A 262 -14.09 5.54 -1.29
C GLN A 262 -14.13 5.61 -2.82
N ILE A 263 -12.98 5.82 -3.45
CA ILE A 263 -12.80 5.83 -4.90
C ILE A 263 -12.62 4.39 -5.36
N SER A 264 -13.45 3.93 -6.30
CA SER A 264 -13.28 2.61 -6.91
C SER A 264 -12.03 2.57 -7.79
N HIS A 265 -11.31 1.46 -7.75
CA HIS A 265 -10.23 1.15 -8.69
C HIS A 265 -10.74 0.54 -10.01
N GLU A 266 -12.06 0.31 -10.17
CA GLU A 266 -12.60 -0.38 -11.34
C GLU A 266 -12.97 0.54 -12.51
N TYR A 267 -13.19 1.83 -12.25
CA TYR A 267 -13.67 2.78 -13.25
C TYR A 267 -13.09 4.18 -13.05
N PHE A 268 -13.06 4.96 -14.13
CA PHE A 268 -12.71 6.37 -14.08
C PHE A 268 -13.62 7.15 -13.11
N SER A 269 -13.02 7.95 -12.24
CA SER A 269 -13.75 8.85 -11.34
C SER A 269 -12.90 10.05 -10.96
N MET A 270 -13.53 11.21 -10.84
CA MET A 270 -12.91 12.41 -10.29
C MET A 270 -13.68 12.93 -9.09
N LEU A 271 -12.99 13.64 -8.22
CA LEU A 271 -13.60 14.34 -7.10
C LEU A 271 -12.87 15.64 -6.78
N LEU A 272 -13.65 16.62 -6.32
CA LEU A 272 -13.12 17.87 -5.79
C LEU A 272 -13.22 17.86 -4.27
N VAL A 273 -12.10 18.02 -3.59
CA VAL A 273 -11.99 18.14 -2.14
C VAL A 273 -11.72 19.59 -1.78
N GLY A 274 -12.50 20.12 -0.83
CA GLY A 274 -12.34 21.48 -0.34
C GLY A 274 -11.14 21.66 0.58
N LYS A 275 -10.82 22.92 0.90
CA LYS A 275 -9.77 23.25 1.90
C LYS A 275 -10.12 22.76 3.31
N ASP A 276 -11.38 22.46 3.59
CA ASP A 276 -11.83 21.82 4.82
C ASP A 276 -11.57 20.31 4.86
N GLY A 277 -11.03 19.73 3.79
CA GLY A 277 -10.75 18.30 3.64
C GLY A 277 -11.97 17.46 3.27
N ASN A 278 -13.15 18.08 3.09
CA ASN A 278 -14.37 17.38 2.73
C ASN A 278 -14.56 17.33 1.22
N VAL A 279 -15.10 16.22 0.72
CA VAL A 279 -15.49 16.09 -0.69
C VAL A 279 -16.66 17.05 -0.99
N LYS A 280 -16.54 17.81 -2.08
CA LYS A 280 -17.52 18.81 -2.52
C LYS A 280 -18.38 18.31 -3.68
N SER A 281 -17.80 17.50 -4.56
CA SER A 281 -18.48 16.97 -5.74
C SER A 281 -17.73 15.76 -6.29
N TRP A 282 -18.49 14.83 -6.87
CA TRP A 282 -18.01 13.66 -7.59
C TRP A 282 -18.37 13.76 -9.07
N TYR A 283 -17.48 13.30 -9.93
CA TYR A 283 -17.67 13.28 -11.39
C TYR A 283 -17.29 11.90 -11.93
N PRO A 284 -18.26 11.06 -12.30
CA PRO A 284 -17.99 9.72 -12.83
C PRO A 284 -17.58 9.73 -14.31
N SER A 285 -17.50 10.90 -14.95
CA SER A 285 -17.19 11.07 -16.37
C SER A 285 -16.27 12.27 -16.57
N PRO A 286 -15.41 12.26 -17.61
CA PRO A 286 -14.51 13.38 -17.90
C PRO A 286 -15.32 14.60 -18.32
N MET A 287 -14.71 15.77 -18.17
CA MET A 287 -15.33 17.04 -18.48
C MET A 287 -14.67 17.64 -19.72
N TRP A 288 -15.46 18.33 -20.55
CA TRP A 288 -14.95 19.04 -21.73
C TRP A 288 -14.32 20.38 -21.38
N SER A 289 -14.62 20.93 -20.20
CA SER A 289 -14.09 22.18 -19.70
C SER A 289 -14.00 22.16 -18.18
N MET A 290 -12.99 22.86 -17.65
CA MET A 290 -12.85 23.09 -16.20
C MET A 290 -13.81 24.17 -15.67
N SER A 291 -14.62 24.82 -16.51
CA SER A 291 -15.53 25.90 -16.10
C SER A 291 -16.43 25.50 -14.92
N ILE A 292 -17.04 24.32 -14.96
CA ILE A 292 -17.90 23.80 -13.89
C ILE A 292 -17.14 23.69 -12.55
N ILE A 293 -15.88 23.21 -12.59
CA ILE A 293 -15.03 23.14 -11.38
C ILE A 293 -14.72 24.54 -10.87
N TYR A 294 -14.41 25.47 -11.78
CA TYR A 294 -14.08 26.85 -11.43
C TYR A 294 -15.27 27.60 -10.85
N GLU A 295 -16.45 27.48 -11.43
CA GLU A 295 -17.69 28.05 -10.91
C GLU A 295 -18.02 27.51 -9.51
N LEU A 296 -17.89 26.19 -9.32
CA LEU A 296 -18.08 25.57 -8.01
C LEU A 296 -17.08 26.12 -6.99
N VAL A 297 -15.80 26.24 -7.35
CA VAL A 297 -14.77 26.80 -6.46
C VAL A 297 -15.01 28.28 -6.16
N ASP A 298 -15.31 29.08 -7.18
CA ASP A 298 -15.52 30.54 -7.10
C ASP A 298 -16.78 30.90 -6.29
N SER A 299 -17.73 29.97 -6.16
CA SER A 299 -18.90 30.11 -5.28
C SER A 299 -18.59 29.90 -3.78
N MET A 300 -17.46 29.26 -3.43
CA MET A 300 -17.09 28.94 -2.04
C MET A 300 -16.63 30.18 -1.26
N GLN A 301 -16.96 30.22 0.04
CA GLN A 301 -16.67 31.38 0.90
C GLN A 301 -15.18 31.76 0.97
N LEU A 302 -14.29 30.78 1.22
CA LEU A 302 -12.84 31.03 1.28
C LEU A 302 -12.28 31.56 -0.04
N ARG A 303 -12.89 31.20 -1.17
CA ARG A 303 -12.45 31.66 -2.50
C ARG A 303 -12.69 33.16 -2.71
N ARG A 304 -13.73 33.73 -2.11
CA ARG A 304 -14.01 35.19 -2.20
C ARG A 304 -12.89 36.02 -1.60
N GLN A 305 -12.30 35.57 -0.49
CA GLN A 305 -11.16 36.23 0.15
C GLN A 305 -9.90 36.13 -0.72
N GLU A 306 -9.65 34.97 -1.32
CA GLU A 306 -8.53 34.75 -2.25
C GLU A 306 -8.63 35.70 -3.46
N MET A 307 -9.82 35.83 -4.05
CA MET A 307 -10.06 36.72 -5.20
C MET A 307 -9.85 38.19 -4.85
N ALA A 308 -10.31 38.64 -3.67
CA ALA A 308 -10.09 40.02 -3.22
C ALA A 308 -8.59 40.34 -3.07
N ILE A 309 -7.81 39.41 -2.50
CA ILE A 309 -6.35 39.55 -2.38
C ILE A 309 -5.69 39.55 -3.77
N GLN A 310 -6.06 38.62 -4.64
CA GLN A 310 -5.55 38.53 -6.01
C GLN A 310 -5.80 39.82 -6.81
N GLN A 311 -7.01 40.38 -6.70
CA GLN A 311 -7.36 41.63 -7.35
C GLN A 311 -6.52 42.80 -6.82
N SER A 312 -6.28 42.86 -5.50
CA SER A 312 -5.44 43.90 -4.88
C SER A 312 -3.97 43.83 -5.32
N LEU A 313 -3.49 42.62 -5.64
CA LEU A 313 -2.13 42.35 -6.10
C LEU A 313 -2.00 42.35 -7.63
N GLY A 314 -3.08 42.60 -8.37
CA GLY A 314 -3.10 42.56 -9.84
C GLY A 314 -2.86 41.16 -10.44
N MET A 315 -3.01 40.09 -9.66
CA MET A 315 -2.79 38.71 -10.12
C MET A 315 -3.97 38.25 -10.98
N ARG A 316 -3.72 37.98 -12.26
CA ARG A 316 -4.69 37.42 -13.22
C ARG A 316 -3.97 36.48 -14.18
N CYS A 317 -4.69 35.48 -14.66
CA CYS A 317 -4.23 34.71 -15.80
C CYS A 317 -4.42 35.51 -17.08
N PRO A 318 -3.54 35.38 -18.08
CA PRO A 318 -3.84 35.83 -19.42
C PRO A 318 -5.14 35.18 -19.89
N ASP A 319 -5.99 35.92 -20.58
CA ASP A 319 -7.11 35.30 -21.27
C ASP A 319 -6.53 34.34 -22.33
N ASP A 320 -6.97 33.09 -22.34
CA ASP A 320 -6.65 32.14 -23.40
C ASP A 320 -7.32 32.65 -24.68
N ASP A 321 -6.60 33.50 -25.43
CA ASP A 321 -6.99 34.02 -26.74
C ASP A 321 -6.85 32.91 -27.80
N TYR A 322 -7.67 31.86 -27.66
CA TYR A 322 -7.85 30.85 -28.69
C TYR A 322 -9.35 30.68 -28.96
N SER A 323 -9.75 31.23 -30.12
CA SER A 323 -11.02 31.03 -30.84
C SER A 323 -12.14 32.05 -30.63
N HIS A 324 -12.05 33.19 -31.34
CA HIS A 324 -13.06 33.57 -32.34
C HIS A 324 -12.38 34.36 -33.47
N HIS A 325 -12.00 33.66 -34.55
CA HIS A 325 -11.96 34.28 -35.86
C HIS A 325 -13.42 34.54 -36.25
N ASP A 326 -13.95 35.71 -35.89
CA ASP A 326 -15.20 36.21 -36.45
C ASP A 326 -14.95 36.55 -37.92
N GLY A 327 -15.19 35.56 -38.77
CA GLY A 327 -15.47 35.76 -40.17
C GLY A 327 -16.78 36.50 -40.33
N TYR A 328 -16.72 37.65 -41.01
CA TYR A 328 -17.77 38.25 -41.83
C TYR A 328 -19.22 38.02 -41.38
N HIS A 329 -19.78 39.00 -40.67
CA HIS A 329 -21.17 39.39 -40.90
C HIS A 329 -21.35 40.89 -40.66
N GLU A 330 -20.78 41.68 -41.58
CA GLU A 330 -21.13 43.08 -41.70
C GLU A 330 -22.39 43.22 -42.57
N GLY A 331 -23.44 43.77 -41.97
CA GLY A 331 -24.54 44.43 -42.66
C GLY A 331 -25.64 43.51 -43.17
N TYR A 332 -26.80 43.53 -42.51
CA TYR A 332 -28.08 43.97 -43.07
C TYR A 332 -29.13 43.94 -41.96
N HIS A 333 -29.35 45.08 -41.27
CA HIS A 333 -30.67 45.42 -40.74
C HIS A 333 -30.76 46.91 -40.39
N ARG A 334 -31.30 47.68 -41.34
CA ARG A 334 -32.07 48.93 -41.17
C ARG A 334 -32.67 49.20 -42.55
N GLY A 335 -33.95 49.36 -42.78
CA GLY A 335 -35.11 49.60 -41.94
C GLY A 335 -36.09 50.33 -42.86
N TYR A 336 -37.32 49.83 -43.01
CA TYR A 336 -38.38 50.59 -43.65
C TYR A 336 -39.45 50.88 -42.62
N GLY A 337 -39.53 52.15 -42.25
CA GLY A 337 -40.69 52.76 -41.62
C GLY A 337 -41.06 53.98 -42.44
N TYR A 338 -42.22 53.86 -43.09
CA TYR A 338 -43.23 54.84 -43.53
C TYR A 338 -43.76 54.51 -44.92
#